data_AF-A0A9J6D9Z2-F1
#
_entry.id   AF-A0A9J6D9Z2-F1
#
_cell.length_a   1.000
_cell.length_b   1.000
_cell.length_c   1.000
_cell.angle_alpha   90.00
_cell.angle_beta   90.00
_cell.angle_gamma   90.00
#
_symmetry.space_group_name_H-M   'P 1'
#
loop_
_entity.id
_entity.type
_entity.pdbx_description
1 polymer ?
#
loop_
_entity_poly.entity_id
_entity_poly.type
_entity_poly.pdbx_seq_one_letter_code
_entity_poly.pdbx_strand_id
1 'polypeptide(L)'
;MAGYVAKKCVEKTGCDTCRTLLLVPASECRADTQAAFTSFCDKGGLLYPSKELFEFVNYLEGVFTGCFSMNRLHADSILDVLSLVKGKDKIIGCAAHEAEVKAKILRFYIVTRLHFLIKGVNKAKEERRKMAQLLKVRREAKKLIKYAAENGVHEAHRVYHEACGAGKCDH
;
A
#
# COMPACT_ATOMS: atom_id res chain seq x y z
N MET A 1 2.64 -5.68 8.49
CA MET A 1 3.93 -5.68 7.75
C MET A 1 4.96 -6.63 8.33
N ALA A 2 5.18 -6.65 9.66
CA ALA A 2 6.23 -7.47 10.28
C ALA A 2 6.14 -8.97 9.97
N GLY A 3 4.95 -9.59 10.00
CA GLY A 3 4.77 -11.00 9.59
C GLY A 3 5.14 -11.26 8.12
N TYR A 4 4.95 -10.27 7.23
CA TYR A 4 5.35 -10.40 5.83
C TYR A 4 6.87 -10.31 5.65
N VAL A 5 7.51 -9.42 6.42
CA VAL A 5 8.97 -9.34 6.53
C VAL A 5 9.54 -10.65 7.08
N ALA A 6 8.95 -11.20 8.14
CA ALA A 6 9.31 -12.50 8.70
C ALA A 6 9.32 -13.59 7.60
N LYS A 7 8.22 -13.72 6.86
CA LYS A 7 8.09 -14.73 5.79
C LYS A 7 9.10 -14.55 4.65
N LYS A 8 9.37 -13.31 4.23
CA LYS A 8 10.23 -13.05 3.07
C LYS A 8 11.72 -12.94 3.40
N CYS A 9 12.06 -12.51 4.61
CA CYS A 9 13.44 -12.24 5.00
C CYS A 9 13.96 -13.26 6.01
N VAL A 10 13.28 -13.41 7.15
CA VAL A 10 13.74 -14.18 8.32
C VAL A 10 13.61 -15.68 8.09
N GLU A 11 12.49 -16.15 7.53
CA GLU A 11 12.31 -17.58 7.23
C GLU A 11 13.40 -18.11 6.29
N LYS A 12 13.91 -17.24 5.41
CA LYS A 12 14.91 -17.55 4.38
C LYS A 12 16.35 -17.29 4.81
N THR A 13 16.65 -17.03 6.08
CA THR A 13 18.04 -16.86 6.53
C THR A 13 18.77 -18.18 6.72
N GLY A 14 18.04 -19.29 6.96
CA GLY A 14 18.64 -20.59 7.29
C GLY A 14 19.34 -20.62 8.65
N CYS A 15 19.31 -19.53 9.43
CA CYS A 15 19.93 -19.42 10.74
C CYS A 15 18.88 -19.57 11.84
N ASP A 16 18.93 -20.67 12.59
CA ASP A 16 17.98 -20.95 13.66
C ASP A 16 18.03 -19.91 14.78
N THR A 17 19.22 -19.42 15.14
CA THR A 17 19.35 -18.34 16.14
C THR A 17 18.60 -17.08 15.70
N CYS A 18 18.71 -16.68 14.43
CA CYS A 18 17.95 -15.54 13.91
C CYS A 18 16.45 -15.82 13.90
N ARG A 19 16.04 -17.06 13.58
CA ARG A 19 14.62 -17.43 13.59
C ARG A 19 14.04 -17.35 15.00
N THR A 20 14.71 -17.91 16.00
CA THR A 20 14.27 -17.88 17.40
C THR A 20 14.28 -16.47 17.97
N LEU A 21 15.24 -15.62 17.60
CA LEU A 21 15.28 -14.22 18.05
C LEU A 21 14.18 -13.35 17.43
N LEU A 22 13.79 -13.63 16.18
CA LEU A 22 12.94 -12.74 15.39
C LEU A 22 11.52 -13.27 15.19
N LEU A 23 11.24 -14.51 15.58
CA LEU A 23 9.94 -15.15 15.47
C LEU A 23 9.52 -15.72 16.83
N VAL A 24 8.21 -15.82 17.02
CA VAL A 24 7.60 -16.42 18.21
C VAL A 24 6.85 -17.69 17.78
N PRO A 25 6.92 -18.78 18.56
CA PRO A 25 6.07 -19.94 18.33
C PRO A 25 4.58 -19.61 18.42
N ALA A 26 3.75 -20.31 17.66
CA ALA A 26 2.29 -20.11 17.70
C ALA A 26 1.70 -20.30 19.12
N SER A 27 2.25 -21.24 19.88
CA SER A 27 1.88 -21.53 21.27
C SER A 27 2.12 -20.39 22.25
N GLU A 28 3.02 -19.47 21.90
CA GLU A 28 3.40 -18.32 22.73
C GLU A 28 2.71 -17.03 22.29
N CYS A 29 1.92 -17.07 21.21
CA CYS A 29 1.18 -15.93 20.70
C CYS A 29 -0.07 -15.67 21.55
N ARG A 30 0.10 -14.88 22.60
CA ARG A 30 -0.99 -14.40 23.45
C ARG A 30 -1.65 -13.14 22.87
N ALA A 31 -2.86 -12.83 23.33
CA ALA A 31 -3.65 -11.69 22.84
C ALA A 31 -3.01 -10.31 23.10
N ASP A 32 -2.09 -10.21 24.05
CA ASP A 32 -1.31 -9.02 24.42
C ASP A 32 0.01 -8.88 23.65
N THR A 33 0.36 -9.86 22.80
CA THR A 33 1.60 -9.82 22.02
C THR A 33 1.43 -8.99 20.74
N GLN A 34 2.55 -8.52 20.21
CA GLN A 34 2.65 -7.85 18.91
C GLN A 34 2.23 -8.76 17.73
N ALA A 35 2.15 -10.07 17.99
CA ALA A 35 1.68 -11.09 17.06
C ALA A 35 0.17 -11.38 17.16
N ALA A 36 -0.56 -10.80 18.12
CA ALA A 36 -1.96 -11.11 18.40
C ALA A 36 -2.87 -10.97 17.17
N PHE A 37 -2.73 -9.88 16.41
CA PHE A 37 -3.49 -9.69 15.17
C PHE A 37 -3.15 -10.73 14.09
N THR A 38 -1.88 -11.13 14.02
CA THR A 38 -1.45 -12.17 13.08
C THR A 38 -2.07 -13.51 13.46
N SER A 39 -2.12 -13.84 14.76
CA SER A 39 -2.76 -15.04 15.30
C SER A 39 -4.26 -15.05 15.01
N PHE A 40 -4.94 -13.94 15.24
CA PHE A 40 -6.37 -13.81 14.94
C PHE A 40 -6.69 -14.05 13.45
N CYS A 41 -5.80 -13.65 12.53
CA CYS A 41 -5.99 -13.82 11.10
C CYS A 41 -5.39 -15.12 10.52
N ASP A 42 -4.67 -15.92 11.32
CA ASP A 42 -3.97 -17.10 10.82
C ASP A 42 -4.93 -18.24 10.48
N LYS A 43 -4.65 -18.92 9.38
CA LYS A 43 -5.34 -20.13 8.92
C LYS A 43 -4.36 -21.30 8.73
N GLY A 44 -3.21 -21.26 9.40
CA GLY A 44 -2.22 -22.34 9.42
C GLY A 44 -0.99 -22.10 8.56
N GLY A 45 -0.50 -20.87 8.44
CA GLY A 45 0.71 -20.61 7.62
C GLY A 45 1.39 -19.26 7.82
N LEU A 46 0.87 -18.42 8.72
CA LEU A 46 1.49 -17.15 9.05
C LEU A 46 2.66 -17.34 10.03
N LEU A 47 3.62 -16.43 9.94
CA LEU A 47 4.72 -16.34 10.89
C LEU A 47 4.45 -15.21 11.87
N TYR A 48 4.74 -15.48 13.13
CA TYR A 48 4.53 -14.56 14.23
C TYR A 48 5.83 -13.80 14.50
N PRO A 49 5.88 -12.49 14.21
CA PRO A 49 7.08 -11.71 14.48
C PRO A 49 7.29 -11.58 15.99
N SER A 50 8.54 -11.65 16.43
CA SER A 50 8.92 -11.26 17.79
C SER A 50 8.74 -9.76 18.01
N LYS A 51 8.86 -9.36 19.28
CA LYS A 51 8.83 -7.95 19.67
C LYS A 51 9.94 -7.16 18.97
N GLU A 52 11.15 -7.71 18.90
CA GLU A 52 12.33 -7.11 18.29
C GLU A 52 12.09 -6.85 16.80
N LEU A 53 11.59 -7.85 16.08
CA LEU A 53 11.27 -7.71 14.66
C LEU A 53 10.12 -6.70 14.45
N PHE A 54 9.09 -6.76 15.29
CA PHE A 54 7.97 -5.81 15.22
C PHE A 54 8.43 -4.37 15.43
N GLU A 55 9.21 -4.10 16.48
CA GLU A 55 9.71 -2.78 16.81
C GLU A 55 10.66 -2.23 15.74
N PHE A 56 11.47 -3.10 15.13
CA PHE A 56 12.31 -2.70 14.01
C PHE A 56 11.46 -2.29 12.80
N VAL A 57 10.48 -3.12 12.41
CA VAL A 57 9.60 -2.80 11.28
C VAL A 57 8.75 -1.56 11.56
N ASN A 58 8.27 -1.37 12.79
CA ASN A 58 7.53 -0.19 13.19
C ASN A 58 8.40 1.08 13.15
N TYR A 59 9.67 0.97 13.53
CA TYR A 59 10.64 2.05 13.35
C TYR A 59 10.82 2.40 11.86
N LEU A 60 10.98 1.41 10.99
CA LEU A 60 11.08 1.66 9.54
C LEU A 60 9.82 2.33 9.00
N GLU A 61 8.64 1.97 9.49
CA GLU A 61 7.37 2.62 9.14
C GLU A 61 7.33 4.08 9.58
N GLY A 62 7.83 4.39 10.78
CA GLY A 62 7.97 5.76 11.25
C GLY A 62 8.89 6.59 10.36
N VAL A 63 10.08 6.07 10.02
CA VAL A 63 11.04 6.75 9.14
C VAL A 63 10.47 6.95 7.74
N PHE A 64 9.90 5.89 7.17
CA PHE A 64 9.29 5.94 5.85
C PHE A 64 8.15 6.96 5.82
N THR A 65 7.23 6.89 6.78
CA THR A 65 6.11 7.85 6.85
C THR A 65 6.62 9.28 7.04
N GLY A 66 7.64 9.51 7.87
CA GLY A 66 8.24 10.84 8.03
C GLY A 66 8.78 11.41 6.72
N CYS A 67 9.49 10.60 5.94
CA CYS A 67 10.07 11.04 4.66
C CYS A 67 8.99 11.31 3.60
N PHE A 68 8.00 10.43 3.48
CA PHE A 68 6.98 10.51 2.41
C PHE A 68 5.72 11.32 2.78
N SER A 69 5.53 11.70 4.05
CA SER A 69 4.46 12.63 4.44
C SER A 69 4.87 14.09 4.28
N MET A 70 6.15 14.40 4.55
CA MET A 70 6.70 15.76 4.44
C MET A 70 7.13 16.11 3.03
N ASN A 71 7.71 15.15 2.31
CA ASN A 71 8.21 15.37 0.96
C ASN A 71 7.22 14.76 -0.04
N ARG A 72 6.82 15.54 -1.06
CA ARG A 72 6.18 14.98 -2.26
C ARG A 72 7.09 13.87 -2.79
N LEU A 73 6.51 12.79 -3.28
CA LEU A 73 7.21 11.59 -3.73
C LEU A 73 8.31 11.96 -4.75
N HIS A 74 9.55 12.07 -4.32
CA HIS A 74 10.72 12.40 -5.14
C HIS A 74 11.74 11.26 -5.04
N ALA A 75 12.59 11.13 -6.06
CA ALA A 75 13.61 10.06 -6.11
C ALA A 75 14.54 10.11 -4.87
N ASP A 76 14.78 11.30 -4.35
CA ASP A 76 15.68 11.55 -3.22
C ASP A 76 15.09 11.10 -1.88
N SER A 77 13.76 10.96 -1.77
CA SER A 77 13.11 10.51 -0.52
C SER A 77 13.52 9.10 -0.10
N ILE A 78 14.00 8.27 -1.04
CA ILE A 78 14.56 6.95 -0.73
C ILE A 78 15.95 7.08 -0.11
N LEU A 79 16.77 8.02 -0.59
CA LEU A 79 18.09 8.30 -0.05
C LEU A 79 17.98 8.84 1.38
N ASP A 80 16.96 9.67 1.65
CA ASP A 80 16.63 10.17 2.99
C ASP A 80 16.26 9.02 3.96
N VAL A 81 15.42 8.07 3.51
CA VAL A 81 15.11 6.89 4.32
C VAL A 81 16.38 6.07 4.62
N LEU A 82 17.23 5.85 3.61
CA LEU A 82 18.46 5.07 3.79
C LEU A 82 19.46 5.76 4.72
N SER A 83 19.60 7.08 4.65
CA SER A 83 20.51 7.84 5.52
C SER A 83 20.04 7.83 6.99
N LEU A 84 18.74 8.02 7.23
CA LEU A 84 18.14 8.01 8.58
C LEU A 84 18.20 6.64 9.24
N VAL A 85 18.08 5.56 8.45
CA VAL A 85 18.19 4.18 8.95
C VAL A 85 19.63 3.79 9.25
N LYS A 86 20.60 4.24 8.44
CA LYS A 86 22.02 3.96 8.68
C LYS A 86 22.55 4.64 9.94
N GLY A 87 22.01 5.81 10.30
CA GLY A 87 22.42 6.56 11.49
C GLY A 87 21.93 6.00 12.83
N LYS A 88 21.24 4.85 12.87
CA LYS A 88 20.76 4.25 14.13
C LYS A 88 21.17 2.79 14.32
N ASP A 89 21.68 2.52 15.51
CA ASP A 89 22.18 1.22 15.99
C ASP A 89 21.06 0.28 16.49
N LYS A 90 19.96 0.18 15.74
CA LYS A 90 19.05 -0.95 15.97
C LYS A 90 19.70 -2.22 15.40
N ILE A 91 20.12 -3.08 16.31
CA ILE A 91 20.66 -4.43 16.06
C ILE A 91 19.47 -5.35 15.76
N ILE A 92 19.56 -6.14 14.68
CA ILE A 92 18.55 -7.15 14.37
C ILE A 92 19.18 -8.40 13.76
N GLY A 93 18.86 -9.57 14.31
CA GLY A 93 19.53 -10.84 13.99
C GLY A 93 20.56 -11.21 15.07
N CYS A 94 21.18 -12.37 14.91
CA CYS A 94 22.28 -12.78 15.79
C CYS A 94 23.60 -12.09 15.38
N ALA A 95 24.59 -12.08 16.27
CA ALA A 95 25.87 -11.39 16.05
C ALA A 95 26.57 -11.76 14.73
N ALA A 96 26.43 -13.00 14.27
CA ALA A 96 27.02 -13.46 13.01
C ALA A 96 26.31 -12.93 11.75
N HIS A 97 25.00 -12.66 11.84
CA HIS A 97 24.15 -12.34 10.67
C HIS A 97 23.47 -10.98 10.76
N GLU A 98 23.77 -10.18 11.78
CA GLU A 98 23.07 -8.92 12.05
C GLU A 98 23.07 -7.99 10.84
N ALA A 99 24.25 -7.73 10.27
CA ALA A 99 24.39 -6.85 9.11
C ALA A 99 23.61 -7.37 7.89
N GLU A 100 23.67 -8.67 7.62
CA GLU A 100 22.98 -9.30 6.49
C GLU A 100 21.47 -9.25 6.66
N VAL A 101 20.97 -9.66 7.84
CA VAL A 101 19.53 -9.67 8.17
C VAL A 101 18.96 -8.27 8.09
N LYS A 102 19.67 -7.29 8.69
CA LYS A 102 19.29 -5.88 8.63
C LYS A 102 19.20 -5.40 7.20
N ALA A 103 20.25 -5.59 6.38
CA ALA A 103 20.26 -5.16 4.99
C ALA A 103 19.13 -5.80 4.15
N LYS A 104 18.88 -7.10 4.35
CA LYS A 104 17.82 -7.86 3.67
C LYS A 104 16.43 -7.32 4.02
N ILE A 105 16.16 -7.10 5.31
CA ILE A 105 14.90 -6.53 5.79
C ILE A 105 14.72 -5.11 5.23
N LEU A 106 15.75 -4.26 5.29
CA LEU A 106 15.68 -2.89 4.80
C LEU A 106 15.34 -2.82 3.32
N ARG A 107 16.09 -3.55 2.49
CA ARG A 107 15.86 -3.60 1.04
C ARG A 107 14.44 -4.06 0.74
N PHE A 108 14.02 -5.16 1.35
CA PHE A 108 12.68 -5.71 1.12
C PHE A 108 11.58 -4.75 1.57
N TYR A 109 11.71 -4.18 2.77
CA TYR A 109 10.71 -3.30 3.36
C TYR A 109 10.52 -2.03 2.51
N ILE A 110 11.61 -1.33 2.17
CA ILE A 110 11.55 -0.07 1.41
C ILE A 110 10.90 -0.29 0.05
N VAL A 111 11.34 -1.31 -0.71
CA VAL A 111 10.78 -1.63 -2.03
C VAL A 111 9.30 -1.97 -1.92
N THR A 112 8.94 -2.83 -0.96
CA THR A 112 7.54 -3.23 -0.75
C THR A 112 6.66 -2.05 -0.38
N ARG A 113 7.13 -1.18 0.52
CA ARG A 113 6.34 -0.03 0.98
C ARG A 113 6.17 1.01 -0.11
N LEU A 114 7.21 1.24 -0.93
CA LEU A 114 7.12 2.11 -2.09
C LEU A 114 6.11 1.60 -3.11
N HIS A 115 6.12 0.29 -3.42
CA HIS A 115 5.11 -0.30 -4.29
C HIS A 115 3.68 -0.09 -3.76
N PHE A 116 3.47 -0.29 -2.45
CA PHE A 116 2.16 -0.06 -1.84
C PHE A 116 1.74 1.41 -1.91
N LEU A 117 2.68 2.33 -1.68
CA LEU A 117 2.42 3.77 -1.79
C LEU A 117 2.02 4.16 -3.22
N ILE A 118 2.82 3.76 -4.22
CA ILE A 118 2.54 4.05 -5.64
C ILE A 118 1.21 3.44 -6.07
N LYS A 119 0.94 2.18 -5.70
CA LYS A 119 -0.34 1.51 -5.99
C LYS A 119 -1.52 2.26 -5.38
N GLY A 120 -1.38 2.73 -4.15
CA GLY A 120 -2.40 3.56 -3.49
C GLY A 120 -2.64 4.90 -4.19
N VAL A 121 -1.57 5.62 -4.53
CA VAL A 121 -1.64 6.90 -5.26
C VAL A 121 -2.31 6.73 -6.62
N ASN A 122 -1.94 5.68 -7.36
CA ASN A 122 -2.48 5.41 -8.69
C ASN A 122 -3.97 5.04 -8.62
N LYS A 123 -4.37 4.18 -7.67
CA LYS A 123 -5.77 3.84 -7.44
C LYS A 123 -6.62 5.08 -7.12
N ALA A 124 -6.14 5.94 -6.23
CA ALA A 124 -6.85 7.17 -5.88
C ALA A 124 -6.98 8.15 -7.06
N LYS A 125 -5.96 8.23 -7.94
CA LYS A 125 -6.04 9.02 -9.18
C LYS A 125 -7.09 8.46 -10.14
N GLU A 126 -7.14 7.15 -10.29
CA GLU A 126 -8.11 6.47 -11.15
C GLU A 126 -9.55 6.69 -10.65
N GLU A 127 -9.79 6.51 -9.36
CA GLU A 127 -11.10 6.75 -8.73
C GLU A 127 -11.56 8.20 -8.93
N ARG A 128 -10.67 9.19 -8.76
CA ARG A 128 -10.99 10.60 -9.04
C ARG A 128 -11.37 10.84 -10.50
N ARG A 129 -10.66 10.21 -11.45
CA ARG A 129 -10.98 10.31 -12.88
C ARG A 129 -12.37 9.74 -13.18
N LYS A 130 -12.67 8.55 -12.64
CA LYS A 130 -14.00 7.92 -12.77
C LYS A 130 -15.10 8.80 -12.19
N MET A 131 -14.90 9.36 -11.00
CA MET A 131 -15.88 10.25 -10.38
C MET A 131 -16.09 11.55 -11.17
N ALA A 132 -15.01 12.14 -11.70
CA ALA A 132 -15.12 13.32 -12.56
C ALA A 132 -15.92 13.02 -13.85
N GLN A 133 -15.71 11.85 -14.45
CA GLN A 133 -16.46 11.39 -15.61
C GLN A 133 -17.95 11.19 -15.30
N LEU A 134 -18.28 10.53 -14.19
CA LEU A 134 -19.67 10.36 -13.75
C LEU A 134 -20.37 11.70 -13.49
N LEU A 135 -19.67 12.66 -12.87
CA LEU A 135 -20.20 14.00 -12.66
C LEU A 135 -20.45 14.75 -13.98
N LYS A 136 -19.58 14.58 -14.98
CA LYS A 136 -19.77 15.15 -16.32
C LYS A 136 -21.02 14.58 -16.99
N VAL A 137 -21.14 13.25 -17.06
CA VAL A 137 -22.30 12.56 -17.63
C VAL A 137 -23.60 12.99 -16.93
N ARG A 138 -23.59 13.10 -15.59
CA ARG A 138 -24.77 13.54 -14.83
C ARG A 138 -25.17 14.99 -15.16
N ARG A 139 -24.21 15.89 -15.42
CA ARG A 139 -24.50 17.27 -15.83
C ARG A 139 -25.11 17.32 -17.23
N GLU A 140 -24.59 16.52 -18.16
CA GLU A 140 -25.11 16.42 -19.53
C GLU A 140 -26.53 15.84 -19.55
N ALA A 141 -26.78 14.76 -18.81
CA ALA A 141 -28.12 14.18 -18.65
C ALA A 141 -29.13 15.18 -18.06
N LYS A 142 -28.73 15.95 -17.03
CA LYS A 142 -29.59 17.00 -16.46
C LYS A 142 -29.95 18.10 -17.47
N LYS A 143 -29.01 18.49 -18.34
CA LYS A 143 -29.28 19.48 -19.40
C LYS A 143 -30.29 18.93 -20.40
N LEU A 144 -30.15 17.67 -20.82
CA LEU A 144 -31.08 17.01 -21.73
C LEU A 144 -32.48 16.89 -21.13
N ILE A 145 -32.59 16.47 -19.86
CA ILE A 145 -33.87 16.38 -19.15
C ILE A 145 -34.55 17.76 -19.08
N LYS A 146 -33.80 18.81 -18.75
CA LYS A 146 -34.33 20.18 -18.72
C LYS A 146 -34.82 20.61 -20.11
N TYR A 147 -34.03 20.38 -21.15
CA TYR A 147 -34.41 20.71 -22.53
C TYR A 147 -35.67 19.98 -22.99
N ALA A 148 -35.80 18.69 -22.67
CA ALA A 148 -36.98 17.88 -22.98
C ALA A 148 -38.23 18.36 -22.24
N ALA A 149 -38.09 18.83 -21.00
CA ALA A 149 -39.19 19.42 -20.25
C ALA A 149 -39.68 20.75 -20.87
N GLU A 150 -38.79 21.54 -21.45
CA GLU A 150 -39.10 22.84 -22.06
C GLU A 150 -39.64 22.72 -23.51
N ASN A 151 -39.19 21.73 -24.28
CA ASN A 151 -39.45 21.65 -25.73
C ASN A 151 -40.21 20.37 -26.16
N GLY A 152 -40.56 19.49 -25.20
CA GLY A 152 -41.16 18.20 -25.48
C GLY A 152 -40.14 17.11 -25.82
N VAL A 153 -40.48 15.88 -25.47
CA VAL A 153 -39.56 14.72 -25.52
C VAL A 153 -39.17 14.34 -26.96
N HIS A 154 -40.06 14.53 -27.93
CA HIS A 154 -39.80 14.21 -29.34
C HIS A 154 -38.73 15.12 -29.96
N GLU A 155 -38.71 16.40 -29.63
CA GLU A 155 -37.72 17.36 -30.15
C GLU A 155 -36.34 17.10 -29.54
N ALA A 156 -36.28 16.79 -28.24
CA ALA A 156 -35.05 16.41 -27.55
C ALA A 156 -34.42 15.12 -28.13
N HIS A 157 -35.25 14.15 -28.50
CA HIS A 157 -34.80 12.90 -29.12
C HIS A 157 -34.26 13.13 -30.55
N ARG A 158 -34.90 14.02 -31.33
CA ARG A 158 -34.43 14.39 -32.68
C ARG A 158 -33.04 15.04 -32.64
N VAL A 159 -32.84 16.03 -31.76
CA VAL A 159 -31.56 16.73 -31.58
C VAL A 159 -30.46 15.78 -31.10
N TYR A 160 -30.76 14.82 -30.22
CA TYR A 160 -29.79 13.81 -29.78
C TYR A 160 -29.36 12.87 -30.91
N HIS A 161 -30.30 12.41 -31.74
CA HIS A 161 -30.01 11.57 -32.89
C HIS A 161 -29.27 12.30 -34.02
N GLU A 162 -29.59 13.56 -34.29
CA GLU A 162 -28.85 14.40 -35.25
C GLU A 162 -27.40 14.64 -34.79
N ALA A 163 -27.20 14.86 -33.48
CA ALA A 163 -25.86 15.01 -32.90
C ALA A 163 -25.04 13.70 -32.91
N CYS A 164 -25.67 12.54 -32.73
CA CYS A 164 -24.99 11.23 -32.86
C CYS A 164 -24.76 10.82 -34.32
N GLY A 165 -25.68 11.17 -35.23
CA GLY A 165 -25.59 10.84 -36.66
C GLY A 165 -24.50 11.62 -37.41
N ALA A 166 -24.06 12.76 -36.89
CA ALA A 166 -23.06 13.61 -37.52
C ALA A 166 -21.59 13.31 -37.13
N GLY A 167 -21.31 12.35 -36.24
CA GLY A 167 -19.91 11.99 -35.97
C GLY A 167 -19.64 11.02 -34.81
N LYS A 168 -19.21 9.80 -35.20
CA LYS A 168 -18.42 8.81 -34.42
C LYS A 168 -19.07 8.21 -33.18
N CYS A 169 -19.91 7.20 -33.39
CA CYS A 169 -20.02 6.07 -32.46
C CYS A 169 -19.44 4.83 -33.14
N ASP A 170 -18.18 4.50 -32.83
CA ASP A 170 -17.62 3.17 -33.08
C ASP A 170 -18.29 2.20 -32.08
N HIS A 171 -19.16 1.33 -32.60
CA HIS A 171 -19.59 0.08 -31.96
C HIS A 171 -19.02 -1.09 -32.75
#